data_AF-A0A725B6E8-F1
#
_entry.id   AF-A0A725B6E8-F1
#
_cell.length_a   1.000
_cell.length_b   1.000
_cell.length_c   1.000
_cell.angle_alpha   90.00
_cell.angle_beta   90.00
_cell.angle_gamma   90.00
#
_symmetry.space_group_name_H-M   'P 1'
#
loop_
_entity.id
_entity.type
_entity.pdbx_description
1 polymer ?
#
loop_
_entity_poly.entity_id
_entity_poly.type
_entity_poly.pdbx_seq_one_letter_code
_entity_poly.pdbx_strand_id
1 'polypeptide(L)'
;MKKRPVALIILDGFGMRDEEFGNAVTAANKPNFDRYWGQYPHTLLNAKGEYVGLPEGQMGNSEVGHLNIGAGRVVYQSLSRINNAIKDRSFFSRQAMND
;
A
#
# COMPACT_ATOMS: atom_id res chain seq x y z
N MET A 1 30.64 -11.26 15.94
CA MET A 1 30.28 -10.15 15.03
C MET A 1 29.18 -9.30 15.67
N LYS A 2 29.28 -7.97 15.61
CA LYS A 2 28.22 -7.07 16.09
C LYS A 2 27.10 -7.03 15.05
N LYS A 3 25.84 -7.23 15.46
CA LYS A 3 24.68 -7.17 14.56
C LYS A 3 24.57 -5.75 13.97
N ARG A 4 24.29 -5.65 12.67
CA ARG A 4 23.95 -4.39 11.99
C ARG A 4 22.42 -4.36 11.83
N PRO A 5 21.69 -3.51 12.55
CA PRO A 5 20.24 -3.50 12.48
C PRO A 5 19.78 -3.00 11.10
N VAL A 6 18.74 -3.63 10.59
CA VAL A 6 17.97 -3.14 9.44
C VAL A 6 16.58 -2.82 9.98
N ALA A 7 16.10 -1.61 9.69
CA ALA A 7 14.82 -1.13 10.18
C ALA A 7 13.93 -0.70 9.02
N LEU A 8 12.68 -1.13 9.06
CA LEU A 8 11.60 -0.58 8.25
C LEU A 8 10.82 0.41 9.11
N ILE A 9 10.74 1.66 8.66
CA ILE A 9 10.03 2.75 9.34
C ILE A 9 8.82 3.13 8.49
N ILE A 10 7.61 2.95 9.04
CA ILE A 10 6.35 3.24 8.35
C ILE A 10 5.79 4.54 8.92
N LEU A 11 5.68 5.57 8.07
CA LEU A 11 5.00 6.82 8.38
C LEU A 11 3.52 6.68 7.94
N ASP A 12 2.64 6.28 8.85
CA ASP A 12 1.23 6.01 8.51
C ASP A 12 0.51 7.29 8.05
N GLY A 13 -0.24 7.21 6.96
CA GLY A 13 -0.92 8.35 6.34
C GLY A 13 -0.01 9.40 5.69
N PHE A 14 1.29 9.12 5.49
CA PHE A 14 2.24 10.05 4.89
C PHE A 14 2.43 9.76 3.39
N GLY A 15 1.91 10.63 2.52
CA GLY A 15 1.99 10.48 1.06
C GLY A 15 2.67 11.65 0.35
N MET A 16 3.01 11.46 -0.92
CA MET A 16 3.53 12.50 -1.80
C MET A 16 2.41 13.04 -2.70
N ARG A 17 2.28 14.37 -2.77
CA ARG A 17 1.28 15.07 -3.58
C ARG A 17 1.85 16.44 -3.99
N ASP A 18 1.73 16.78 -5.27
CA ASP A 18 2.29 18.03 -5.83
C ASP A 18 1.48 19.28 -5.43
N GLU A 19 0.17 19.14 -5.27
CA GLU A 19 -0.68 20.23 -4.78
C GLU A 19 -0.34 20.56 -3.32
N GLU A 20 -0.02 21.83 -3.07
CA GLU A 20 0.38 22.34 -1.75
C GLU A 20 -0.82 22.77 -0.91
N PHE A 21 -1.92 23.20 -1.55
CA PHE A 21 -3.09 23.64 -0.82
C PHE A 21 -3.71 22.49 0.00
N GLY A 22 -3.77 22.70 1.32
CA GLY A 22 -4.24 21.70 2.27
C GLY A 22 -3.29 20.52 2.47
N ASN A 23 -2.03 20.61 2.02
CA ASN A 23 -1.04 19.54 2.14
C ASN A 23 -0.17 19.72 3.39
N ALA A 24 -0.58 19.06 4.47
CA ALA A 24 0.17 19.11 5.74
C ALA A 24 1.57 18.52 5.64
N VAL A 25 1.80 17.53 4.75
CA VAL A 25 3.13 16.94 4.54
C VAL A 25 4.06 18.01 3.96
N THR A 26 3.65 18.70 2.90
CA THR A 26 4.47 19.77 2.29
C THR A 26 4.67 20.95 3.24
N ALA A 27 3.61 21.40 3.92
CA ALA A 27 3.66 22.57 4.80
C ALA A 27 4.48 22.36 6.10
N ALA A 28 4.71 21.13 6.54
CA ALA A 28 5.43 20.85 7.76
C ALA A 28 6.95 21.13 7.63
N ASN A 29 7.58 21.64 8.70
CA ASN A 29 9.03 21.70 8.83
C ASN A 29 9.58 20.30 9.19
N LYS A 30 10.25 19.62 8.24
CA LYS A 30 10.66 18.20 8.38
C LYS A 30 12.17 18.01 8.13
N PRO A 31 13.06 18.71 8.85
CA PRO A 31 14.47 18.84 8.48
C PRO A 31 15.22 17.50 8.41
N ASN A 32 14.81 16.50 9.20
CA ASN A 32 15.39 15.16 9.14
C ASN A 32 14.89 14.37 7.92
N PHE A 33 13.59 14.40 7.63
CA PHE A 33 13.03 13.74 6.45
C PHE A 33 13.63 14.35 5.19
N ASP A 34 13.65 15.67 5.10
CA ASP A 34 14.16 16.41 3.93
C ASP A 34 15.66 16.12 3.71
N ARG A 35 16.45 16.08 4.80
CA ARG A 35 17.86 15.67 4.74
C ARG A 35 18.04 14.25 4.24
N TYR A 36 17.26 13.28 4.74
CA TYR A 36 17.38 11.88 4.29
C TYR A 36 16.95 11.72 2.83
N TRP A 37 15.86 12.36 2.43
CA TRP A 37 15.37 12.36 1.05
C TRP A 37 16.39 12.96 0.09
N GLY A 38 17.03 14.08 0.45
CA GLY A 38 18.03 14.74 -0.41
C GLY A 38 19.40 14.04 -0.48
N GLN A 39 19.75 13.19 0.48
CA GLN A 39 21.10 12.59 0.59
C GLN A 39 21.17 11.10 0.20
N TYR A 40 20.07 10.36 0.31
CA TYR A 40 20.06 8.91 0.10
C TYR A 40 19.14 8.53 -1.08
N PRO A 41 19.38 7.37 -1.72
CA PRO A 41 18.50 6.87 -2.77
C PRO A 41 17.06 6.73 -2.26
N HIS A 42 16.11 7.26 -3.04
CA HIS A 42 14.69 7.26 -2.72
C HIS A 42 13.86 7.00 -3.98
N THR A 43 12.63 6.56 -3.77
CA THR A 43 11.64 6.35 -4.84
C THR A 43 10.24 6.44 -4.27
N LEU A 44 9.22 6.41 -5.14
CA LEU A 44 7.81 6.36 -4.79
C LEU A 44 7.24 4.98 -5.16
N LEU A 45 6.30 4.49 -4.36
CA LEU A 45 5.59 3.24 -4.60
C LEU A 45 4.08 3.48 -4.65
N ASN A 46 3.37 2.71 -5.45
CA ASN A 46 1.90 2.74 -5.48
C ASN A 46 1.34 1.99 -4.26
N ALA A 47 0.57 2.69 -3.44
CA ALA A 47 -0.03 2.17 -2.20
C ALA A 47 -1.57 2.13 -2.23
N LYS A 48 -2.18 2.09 -3.42
CA LYS A 48 -3.64 2.14 -3.62
C LYS A 48 -4.09 1.31 -4.81
N GLY A 49 -5.39 1.04 -4.89
CA GLY A 49 -6.02 0.31 -6.00
C GLY A 49 -5.41 -1.06 -6.24
N GLU A 50 -5.34 -1.45 -7.51
CA GLU A 50 -4.93 -2.81 -7.92
C GLU A 50 -3.51 -3.17 -7.48
N TYR A 51 -2.63 -2.18 -7.35
CA TYR A 51 -1.24 -2.35 -6.88
C TYR A 51 -1.14 -2.95 -5.47
N VAL A 52 -2.20 -2.83 -4.67
CA VAL A 52 -2.27 -3.39 -3.31
C VAL A 52 -3.44 -4.36 -3.14
N GLY A 53 -4.02 -4.83 -4.24
CA GLY A 53 -5.10 -5.82 -4.23
C GLY A 53 -6.49 -5.25 -3.96
N LEU A 54 -6.67 -3.93 -4.10
CA LEU A 54 -7.96 -3.25 -4.06
C LEU A 54 -8.52 -3.02 -5.48
N PRO A 55 -9.83 -2.79 -5.63
CA PRO A 55 -10.42 -2.30 -6.88
C PRO A 55 -9.72 -1.03 -7.40
N GLU A 56 -9.76 -0.84 -8.72
CA GLU A 56 -9.24 0.37 -9.37
C GLU A 56 -9.82 1.66 -8.74
N GLY A 57 -8.96 2.67 -8.54
CA GLY A 57 -9.36 3.95 -7.95
C GLY A 57 -9.56 3.95 -6.43
N GLN A 58 -9.65 2.79 -5.78
CA GLN A 58 -9.85 2.73 -4.34
C GLN A 58 -8.59 3.15 -3.58
N MET A 59 -8.77 4.03 -2.58
CA MET A 59 -7.71 4.48 -1.69
C MET A 59 -7.16 3.30 -0.86
N GLY A 60 -5.85 3.29 -0.63
CA GLY A 60 -5.22 2.38 0.32
C GLY A 60 -5.59 2.70 1.77
N ASN A 61 -5.26 1.77 2.66
CA ASN A 61 -5.44 1.93 4.10
C ASN A 61 -4.35 1.17 4.86
N SER A 62 -4.28 1.36 6.18
CA SER A 62 -3.24 0.77 7.01
C SER A 62 -3.24 -0.77 6.98
N GLU A 63 -4.40 -1.43 7.02
CA GLU A 63 -4.49 -2.90 7.00
C GLU A 63 -3.94 -3.47 5.68
N VAL A 64 -4.43 -2.97 4.56
CA VAL A 64 -3.99 -3.38 3.22
C VAL A 64 -2.51 -3.08 3.03
N GLY A 65 -2.04 -1.91 3.46
CA GLY A 65 -0.65 -1.50 3.36
C GLY A 65 0.29 -2.43 4.13
N HIS A 66 0.01 -2.66 5.42
CA HIS A 66 0.85 -3.52 6.27
C HIS A 66 0.85 -4.98 5.79
N LEU A 67 -0.28 -5.49 5.29
CA LEU A 67 -0.36 -6.82 4.71
C LEU A 67 0.53 -6.97 3.48
N ASN A 68 0.47 -6.03 2.53
CA ASN A 68 1.28 -6.09 1.31
C ASN A 68 2.79 -5.96 1.62
N ILE A 69 3.16 -5.04 2.52
CA ILE A 69 4.55 -4.84 2.97
C ILE A 69 5.09 -6.11 3.62
N GLY A 70 4.35 -6.69 4.57
CA GLY A 70 4.76 -7.90 5.28
C GLY A 70 4.78 -9.15 4.40
N ALA A 71 3.88 -9.22 3.41
CA ALA A 71 3.76 -10.39 2.53
C ALA A 71 4.75 -10.39 1.35
N GLY A 72 5.31 -9.22 0.98
CA GLY A 72 6.20 -9.08 -0.18
C GLY A 72 5.53 -9.39 -1.52
N ARG A 73 4.19 -9.29 -1.58
CA ARG A 73 3.37 -9.55 -2.78
C ARG A 73 2.04 -8.82 -2.69
N VAL A 74 1.34 -8.70 -3.83
CA VAL A 74 -0.03 -8.19 -3.86
C VAL A 74 -0.98 -9.12 -3.09
N VAL A 75 -1.62 -8.59 -2.05
CA VAL A 75 -2.61 -9.33 -1.23
C VAL A 75 -4.03 -8.93 -1.65
N TYR A 76 -4.69 -9.77 -2.44
CA TYR A 76 -6.07 -9.53 -2.87
C TYR A 76 -7.04 -9.56 -1.70
N GLN A 77 -7.73 -8.45 -1.52
CA GLN A 77 -8.79 -8.32 -0.51
C GLN A 77 -10.03 -9.10 -0.92
N SER A 78 -10.86 -9.47 0.05
CA SER A 78 -12.04 -10.32 -0.17
C SER A 78 -12.94 -9.80 -1.29
N LEU A 79 -13.19 -8.49 -1.36
CA LEU A 79 -13.99 -7.87 -2.42
C LEU A 79 -13.37 -8.10 -3.80
N SER A 80 -12.10 -7.76 -3.99
CA SER A 80 -11.38 -7.97 -5.25
C SER A 80 -11.33 -9.45 -5.63
N ARG A 81 -11.15 -10.33 -4.63
CA ARG A 81 -11.12 -11.79 -4.84
C ARG A 81 -12.46 -12.32 -5.31
N ILE A 82 -13.56 -11.86 -4.71
CA ILE A 82 -14.92 -12.23 -5.12
C ILE A 82 -15.23 -11.69 -6.51
N ASN A 83 -14.93 -10.42 -6.78
CA ASN A 83 -15.14 -9.80 -8.09
C ASN A 83 -14.36 -10.52 -9.20
N ASN A 84 -13.10 -10.86 -8.94
CA ASN A 84 -12.28 -11.64 -9.88
C ASN A 84 -12.88 -13.03 -10.10
N ALA A 85 -13.31 -13.71 -9.04
CA ALA A 85 -13.95 -15.02 -9.13
C ALA A 85 -15.27 -14.99 -9.91
N ILE A 86 -16.06 -13.91 -9.80
CA ILE A 86 -17.28 -13.75 -10.58
C ILE A 86 -16.94 -13.51 -12.06
N LYS A 87 -15.94 -12.65 -12.31
CA LYS A 87 -15.48 -12.30 -13.66
C LYS A 87 -14.91 -13.50 -14.42
N ASP A 88 -14.12 -14.34 -13.75
CA ASP A 88 -13.54 -15.56 -14.32
C ASP A 88 -14.47 -16.79 -14.24
N ARG A 89 -15.70 -16.60 -13.71
CA ARG A 89 -16.73 -17.63 -13.48
C ARG A 89 -16.34 -18.72 -12.49
N SER A 90 -15.18 -18.68 -11.84
CA SER A 90 -14.77 -19.64 -10.80
C SER A 90 -15.61 -19.53 -9.53
N PHE A 91 -16.30 -18.42 -9.33
CA PHE A 91 -17.25 -18.25 -8.23
C PHE A 91 -18.37 -19.30 -8.27
N PHE A 92 -18.88 -19.60 -9.47
CA PHE A 92 -20.02 -20.49 -9.67
C PHE A 92 -19.67 -21.99 -9.63
N SER A 93 -18.38 -22.33 -9.59
CA SER A 93 -17.92 -23.72 -9.44
C SER A 93 -17.56 -24.09 -8.00
N ARG A 94 -17.73 -23.16 -7.04
CA ARG A 94 -17.40 -23.42 -5.63
C ARG A 94 -18.47 -24.27 -4.98
N GLN A 95 -18.05 -25.42 -4.44
CA GLN A 95 -18.92 -26.37 -3.76
C GLN A 95 -19.76 -25.72 -2.63
N ALA A 96 -19.16 -24.82 -1.85
CA ALA A 96 -19.83 -24.10 -0.77
C ALA A 96 -20.98 -23.16 -1.21
N MET A 97 -21.19 -22.95 -2.52
CA MET A 97 -22.30 -22.16 -3.06
C MET A 97 -23.34 -23.01 -3.83
N ASN A 98 -23.10 -24.32 -3.94
CA ASN A 98 -23.94 -25.25 -4.70
C ASN A 98 -24.76 -26.18 -3.78
N ASP A 99 -24.70 -25.96 -2.46
CA ASP A 99 -25.54 -26.57 -1.43
C ASP A 99 -26.66 -25.59 -1.02
#